data_AF-G1UWD6-F1
#
_entry.id   AF-G1UWD6-F1
#
_cell.length_a   1.000
_cell.length_b   1.000
_cell.length_c   1.000
_cell.angle_alpha   90.00
_cell.angle_beta   90.00
_cell.angle_gamma   90.00
#
_symmetry.space_group_name_H-M   'P 1'
#
loop_
_entity.id
_entity.type
_entity.pdbx_description
1 polymer ?
#
loop_
_entity_poly.entity_id
_entity_poly.type
_entity_poly.pdbx_seq_one_letter_code
_entity_poly.pdbx_strand_id
1 'polypeptide(L)' 'MSRITGAKCDDCGKVAGGEGNWSAVWRALKHAGWTVDRGAHRCPSCSEARQARFEREARRGPADR' A
#
# COMPACT_ATOMS: atom_id res chain seq x y z
N MET A 1 6.54 24.44 8.11
CA MET A 1 6.02 23.49 7.11
C MET A 1 6.28 22.10 7.60
N SER A 2 5.25 21.29 7.86
CA SER A 2 5.40 19.90 8.30
C SER A 2 6.15 19.14 7.21
N ARG A 3 7.37 18.67 7.52
CA ARG A 3 8.15 17.84 6.60
C ARG A 3 7.39 16.53 6.44
N ILE A 4 6.99 16.23 5.21
CA ILE A 4 6.36 14.96 4.93
C ILE A 4 7.49 13.97 4.63
N THR A 5 7.63 12.97 5.50
CA THR A 5 8.74 11.99 5.50
C THR A 5 8.45 10.72 4.70
N GLY A 6 7.46 10.76 3.80
CA GLY A 6 7.06 9.59 2.99
C GLY A 6 5.71 9.01 3.41
N ALA A 7 5.29 7.92 2.75
CA ALA A 7 4.17 7.09 3.20
C ALA A 7 4.70 5.86 3.93
N LYS A 8 4.12 5.59 5.10
CA LYS A 8 4.39 4.40 5.90
C LYS A 8 3.38 3.31 5.55
N CYS A 9 3.87 2.10 5.28
CA CYS A 9 3.06 0.91 5.08
C CYS A 9 2.32 0.59 6.38
N ASP A 10 1.00 0.41 6.30
CA ASP A 10 0.15 0.10 7.45
C ASP A 10 0.46 -1.28 8.05
N ASP A 11 0.81 -2.25 7.21
CA ASP A 11 1.04 -3.64 7.61
C ASP A 11 2.44 -3.90 8.18
N CYS A 12 3.49 -3.45 7.48
CA CYS A 12 4.88 -3.75 7.85
C CYS A 12 5.67 -2.56 8.37
N GLY A 13 5.08 -1.36 8.40
CA GLY A 13 5.73 -0.15 8.89
C GLY A 13 6.88 0.37 8.01
N LYS A 14 7.15 -0.26 6.86
CA LYS A 14 8.13 0.21 5.87
C LYS A 14 7.77 1.63 5.46
N VAL A 15 8.74 2.50 5.25
CA VAL A 15 8.49 3.87 4.76
C VAL A 15 9.05 3.98 3.35
N ALA A 16 8.29 4.56 2.44
CA ALA A 16 8.74 4.90 1.10
C ALA A 16 8.38 6.35 0.76
N GLY A 17 9.28 7.00 0.03
CA GLY A 17 9.26 8.43 -0.21
C GLY A 17 10.33 9.14 0.63
N GLY A 18 11.09 10.03 0.00
CA GLY A 18 12.10 10.85 0.67
C GLY A 18 11.51 12.11 1.31
N GLU A 19 12.34 12.88 2.01
CA GLU A 19 11.99 14.23 2.45
C GLU A 19 11.67 15.10 1.22
N GLY A 20 10.45 15.65 1.16
CA GLY A 20 10.05 16.48 0.04
C GLY A 20 8.57 16.84 0.05
N ASN A 21 8.09 17.33 -1.09
CA ASN A 21 6.68 17.60 -1.31
C ASN A 21 5.88 16.29 -1.53
N TRP A 22 4.58 16.34 -1.28
CA TRP A 22 3.72 15.15 -1.40
C TRP A 22 3.66 14.60 -2.83
N SER A 23 3.84 15.44 -3.83
CA SER A 23 3.91 15.05 -5.24
C SER A 23 5.13 14.16 -5.55
N ALA A 24 6.30 14.47 -5.00
CA ALA A 24 7.51 13.68 -5.16
C ALA A 24 7.40 12.33 -4.45
N VAL A 25 6.84 12.33 -3.24
CA VAL A 25 6.53 11.10 -2.50
C VAL A 25 5.55 10.23 -3.29
N TRP A 26 4.46 10.80 -3.82
CA TRP A 26 3.49 10.07 -4.65
C TRP A 26 4.12 9.45 -5.89
N ARG A 27 5.00 10.18 -6.59
CA ARG A 27 5.75 9.63 -7.74
C ARG A 27 6.65 8.48 -7.32
N ALA A 28 7.40 8.64 -6.23
CA ALA A 28 8.28 7.59 -5.71
C ALA A 28 7.49 6.33 -5.32
N LEU A 29 6.34 6.49 -4.66
CA LEU A 29 5.43 5.40 -4.30
C LEU A 29 4.90 4.69 -5.55
N LYS A 30 4.44 5.46 -6.55
CA LYS A 30 3.94 4.89 -7.81
C LYS A 30 5.04 4.13 -8.56
N HIS A 31 6.26 4.68 -8.63
CA HIS A 31 7.41 3.99 -9.22
C HIS A 31 7.79 2.71 -8.47
N ALA A 32 7.65 2.71 -7.15
CA ALA A 32 7.90 1.56 -6.30
C ALA A 32 6.74 0.54 -6.27
N GLY A 33 5.64 0.76 -7.02
CA GLY A 33 4.48 -0.14 -7.03
C GLY A 33 3.67 -0.14 -5.74
N TRP A 34 3.72 0.94 -4.96
CA TRP A 34 2.93 1.05 -3.74
C TRP A 34 1.45 1.29 -4.03
N THR A 35 0.60 0.67 -3.22
CA THR A 35 -0.83 0.94 -3.20
C THR A 35 -1.08 2.10 -2.25
N VAL A 36 -1.62 3.20 -2.79
CA VAL A 36 -1.88 4.44 -2.07
C VAL A 36 -3.34 4.80 -2.27
N ASP A 37 -4.18 4.40 -1.32
CA ASP A 37 -5.62 4.63 -1.32
C ASP A 37 -6.02 5.60 -0.19
N ARG A 38 -7.26 6.12 -0.25
CA ARG A 38 -7.82 7.17 0.64
C ARG A 38 -7.92 6.82 2.14
N GLY A 39 -7.20 5.81 2.59
CA GLY A 39 -7.08 5.41 4.00
C GLY A 39 -6.07 4.28 4.24
N ALA A 40 -5.26 3.89 3.24
CA ALA A 40 -4.27 2.84 3.41
C ALA A 40 -3.08 3.05 2.46
N HIS A 41 -1.89 3.00 3.02
CA HIS A 41 -0.65 2.93 2.27
C HIS A 41 -0.07 1.53 2.45
N ARG A 42 0.18 0.82 1.36
CA ARG A 42 0.80 -0.51 1.40
C ARG A 42 1.95 -0.61 0.42
N CYS A 43 3.02 -1.25 0.89
CA CYS A 43 4.10 -1.66 0.02
C CYS A 43 3.62 -2.82 -0.89
N PRO A 44 4.27 -3.00 -2.07
CA PRO A 44 3.87 -4.03 -3.04
C PRO A 44 3.77 -5.42 -2.40
N SER A 45 4.74 -5.85 -1.60
CA SER A 45 4.72 -7.17 -0.96
C SER A 45 3.52 -7.40 -0.03
N CYS A 46 3.13 -6.38 0.77
CA CYS A 46 1.94 -6.48 1.63
C CYS A 46 0.65 -6.38 0.81
N SER A 47 0.67 -5.62 -0.28
CA SER A 47 -0.46 -5.52 -1.21
C SER A 47 -0.70 -6.85 -1.92
N GLU A 48 0.35 -7.49 -2.44
CA GLU A 48 0.30 -8.83 -3.06
C GLU A 48 -0.21 -9.88 -2.07
N ALA A 49 0.29 -9.89 -0.83
CA ALA A 49 -0.17 -10.82 0.20
C ALA A 49 -1.67 -10.65 0.50
N ARG A 50 -2.15 -9.39 0.54
CA ARG A 50 -3.56 -9.06 0.74
C ARG A 50 -4.42 -9.45 -0.47
N GLN A 51 -3.93 -9.20 -1.67
CA GLN A 51 -4.64 -9.53 -2.91
C GLN A 51 -4.74 -11.06 -3.07
N ALA A 52 -3.67 -11.80 -2.79
CA ALA A 52 -3.66 -13.26 -2.76
C ALA A 52 -4.63 -13.81 -1.70
N ARG A 53 -4.77 -13.14 -0.54
CA ARG A 53 -5.76 -13.50 0.47
C ARG A 53 -7.18 -13.32 -0.06
N PHE A 54 -7.48 -12.16 -0.64
CA PHE A 54 -8.80 -11.91 -1.23
C PHE A 54 -9.10 -12.86 -2.38
N GLU A 55 -8.12 -13.20 -3.21
CA GLU A 55 -8.31 -14.16 -4.31
C GLU A 55 -8.55 -15.57 -3.78
N ARG A 56 -7.88 -15.97 -2.69
CA ARG A 56 -8.17 -17.22 -1.98
C ARG A 56 -9.58 -17.22 -1.38
N GLU A 57 -9.99 -16.12 -0.75
CA GLU A 57 -11.34 -15.94 -0.19
C GLU A 57 -12.41 -15.94 -1.30
N ALA A 58 -12.13 -15.31 -2.45
CA ALA A 58 -13.00 -15.31 -3.63
C ALA A 58 -13.10 -16.69 -4.29
N ARG A 59 -12.00 -17.45 -4.39
CA ARG A 59 -12.01 -18.86 -4.84
C ARG A 59 -12.71 -19.77 -3.83
N ARG A 60 -12.70 -19.41 -2.55
CA ARG A 60 -13.52 -20.03 -1.50
C ARG A 60 -14.97 -19.52 -1.49
N GLY A 61 -15.44 -18.98 -2.62
CA GLY A 61 -16.78 -18.42 -2.80
C GLY A 61 -17.86 -19.17 -2.03
N PRO A 62 -18.91 -18.45 -1.58
CA PRO A 62 -19.81 -18.84 -0.48
C PRO A 62 -20.32 -20.25 -0.68
N ALA A 63 -19.64 -21.24 -0.07
CA ALA A 63 -20.03 -22.63 -0.15
C ALA A 63 -21.22 -22.95 0.77
N ASP A 64 -21.99 -21.94 1.17
CA ASP A 64 -23.04 -22.05 2.17
C ASP A 64 -24.16 -21.04 1.82
N ARG A 65 -24.95 -21.34 0.78
CA ARG A 65 -26.36 -20.96 0.72
C ARG A 65 -27.15 -21.83 -0.23
#